data_AF-A0A1F3VF97-F1
#
_entry.id   AF-A0A1F3VF97-F1
#
_cell.length_a   1.000
_cell.length_b   1.000
_cell.length_c   1.000
_cell.angle_alpha   90.00
_cell.angle_beta   90.00
_cell.angle_gamma   90.00
#
_symmetry.space_group_name_H-M   'P 1'
#
loop_
_entity.id
_entity.type
_entity.pdbx_description
1 polymer ?
#
loop_
_entity_poly.entity_id
_entity_poly.type
_entity_poly.pdbx_seq_one_letter_code
_entity_poly.pdbx_strand_id
1 'polypeptide(L)' 'MARLANDIKSDKIAMRIASDQQEANKMGLGDGTPGFLINGIPVQGAQSAEYFVDLIEDLRQKGKLNI' A
#
# COMPACT_ATOMS: atom_id res chain seq x y z
N MET A 1 -20.40 -16.74 -10.17
CA MET A 1 -19.85 -17.10 -8.84
C MET A 1 -18.95 -18.33 -8.84
N ALA A 2 -19.08 -19.29 -9.78
CA ALA A 2 -18.23 -20.49 -9.80
C ALA A 2 -16.72 -20.22 -9.76
N ARG A 3 -16.24 -19.24 -10.54
CA ARG A 3 -14.84 -18.82 -10.51
C ARG A 3 -14.40 -18.29 -9.14
N LEU A 4 -15.17 -17.38 -8.54
CA LEU A 4 -14.87 -16.85 -7.20
C LEU A 4 -14.80 -17.97 -6.15
N ALA A 5 -15.74 -18.92 -6.19
CA ALA A 5 -15.77 -20.04 -5.27
C ALA A 5 -14.53 -20.95 -5.40
N ASN A 6 -13.99 -21.10 -6.62
CA ASN A 6 -12.74 -21.81 -6.87
C ASN A 6 -11.53 -21.00 -6.41
N ASP A 7 -11.51 -19.69 -6.70
CA ASP A 7 -10.40 -18.79 -6.36
C ASP A 7 -10.20 -18.68 -4.84
N ILE A 8 -11.30 -18.62 -4.05
CA ILE A 8 -11.26 -18.61 -2.58
C ILE A 8 -10.53 -19.83 -2.00
N LYS A 9 -10.57 -20.98 -2.70
CA LYS A 9 -9.97 -22.25 -2.25
C LYS A 9 -8.60 -22.51 -2.88
N SER A 10 -8.08 -21.59 -3.69
CA SER A 10 -6.84 -21.80 -4.42
C SER A 10 -5.62 -21.55 -3.53
N ASP A 11 -4.79 -22.58 -3.33
CA ASP A 11 -3.51 -22.45 -2.61
C ASP A 11 -2.61 -21.37 -3.23
N LYS A 12 -2.61 -21.28 -4.57
CA LYS A 12 -1.86 -20.25 -5.30
C LYS A 12 -2.28 -18.83 -4.88
N ILE A 13 -3.59 -18.60 -4.70
CA ILE A 13 -4.11 -17.30 -4.29
C ILE A 13 -3.82 -17.06 -2.81
N ALA A 14 -3.99 -18.07 -1.95
CA ALA A 14 -3.64 -17.98 -0.54
C ALA A 14 -2.15 -17.63 -0.33
N MET A 15 -1.25 -18.28 -1.08
CA MET A 15 0.18 -17.98 -1.05
C MET A 15 0.48 -16.55 -1.51
N ARG A 16 -0.22 -16.06 -2.53
CA ARG A 16 -0.05 -14.68 -2.99
C ARG A 16 -0.47 -13.68 -1.91
N ILE A 17 -1.63 -13.87 -1.29
CA ILE A 17 -2.10 -13.01 -0.18
C ILE A 17 -1.09 -13.01 0.96
N ALA A 18 -0.55 -14.17 1.35
CA ALA A 18 0.45 -14.26 2.40
C ALA A 18 1.76 -13.53 2.04
N SER A 19 2.21 -13.64 0.80
CA SER A 19 3.39 -12.91 0.29
C SER A 19 3.17 -11.41 0.33
N ASP A 20 2.02 -10.94 -0.17
CA ASP A 20 1.67 -9.52 -0.20
C ASP A 20 1.58 -8.94 1.23
N GLN A 21 1.01 -9.68 2.18
CA GLN A 21 0.95 -9.27 3.59
C GLN A 21 2.34 -9.17 4.23
N GLN A 22 3.24 -10.13 3.96
CA GLN A 22 4.61 -10.07 4.46
C GLN A 22 5.38 -8.90 3.87
N GLU A 23 5.17 -8.60 2.59
CA GLU A 23 5.79 -7.44 1.94
C GLU A 23 5.30 -6.13 2.56
N ALA A 24 3.98 -5.97 2.76
CA ALA A 24 3.40 -4.80 3.41
C ALA A 24 4.00 -4.58 4.81
N ASN A 25 4.17 -5.65 5.60
CA ASN A 25 4.78 -5.57 6.92
C ASN A 25 6.23 -5.06 6.85
N LYS A 26 7.03 -5.54 5.89
CA LYS A 26 8.42 -5.08 5.69
C LYS A 26 8.49 -3.60 5.29
N MET A 27 7.45 -3.09 4.64
CA MET A 27 7.33 -1.68 4.24
C MET A 27 6.74 -0.78 5.33
N GLY A 28 6.46 -1.29 6.54
CA GLY A 28 5.86 -0.51 7.64
C GLY A 28 4.36 -0.27 7.48
N LEU A 29 3.68 -1.02 6.62
CA LEU A 29 2.23 -0.97 6.38
C LEU A 29 1.47 -2.12 7.09
N GLY A 30 2.11 -2.80 8.04
CA GLY A 30 1.52 -3.94 8.75
C GLY A 30 0.55 -3.57 9.88
N ASP A 31 0.56 -2.31 10.32
CA ASP A 31 -0.10 -1.89 11.57
C ASP A 31 -1.57 -1.47 11.39
N GLY A 32 -2.11 -1.53 10.17
CA GLY A 32 -3.51 -1.23 9.91
C GLY A 32 -3.78 -0.76 8.48
N THR A 33 -5.06 -0.56 8.18
CA THR A 33 -5.53 -0.05 6.89
C THR A 33 -6.46 1.16 7.08
N PRO A 34 -6.45 2.13 6.15
CA PRO A 34 -5.61 2.18 4.95
C PRO A 34 -4.16 2.54 5.28
N GLY A 35 -3.22 2.08 4.44
CA GLY A 35 -1.81 2.43 4.47
C GLY A 35 -1.34 2.72 3.05
N PHE A 36 -0.48 3.73 2.88
CA PHE A 36 -0.02 4.21 1.59
C PHE A 36 1.50 4.26 1.56
N LEU A 37 2.09 4.10 0.37
CA LEU A 37 3.52 4.32 0.13
C LEU A 37 3.67 5.40 -0.94
N ILE A 38 4.16 6.57 -0.55
CA ILE A 38 4.31 7.73 -1.45
C ILE A 38 5.78 7.94 -1.71
N ASN A 39 6.23 7.43 -2.87
CA ASN A 39 7.63 7.49 -3.29
C ASN A 39 8.61 6.97 -2.21
N GLY A 40 8.26 5.84 -1.59
CA GLY A 40 9.05 5.21 -0.51
C GLY A 40 8.77 5.74 0.89
N ILE A 41 7.89 6.74 1.06
CA ILE A 41 7.47 7.24 2.38
C ILE A 41 6.17 6.53 2.81
N PRO A 42 6.17 5.76 3.92
CA PRO A 42 4.96 5.13 4.42
C PRO A 42 4.05 6.17 5.09
N VAL A 43 2.75 6.08 4.81
CA VAL A 43 1.70 6.90 5.41
C VAL A 43 0.65 5.96 5.99
N GLN A 44 0.49 5.98 7.31
CA GLN A 44 -0.47 5.14 8.01
C GLN A 44 -1.80 5.88 8.22
N GLY A 45 -2.89 5.15 8.02
CA GLY A 45 -4.25 5.63 8.25
C GLY A 45 -4.80 6.52 7.13
N ALA A 46 -6.09 6.82 7.24
CA ALA A 46 -6.78 7.74 6.35
C ALA A 46 -6.44 9.19 6.74
N GLN A 47 -5.29 9.69 6.29
CA GLN A 47 -4.90 11.08 6.47
C GLN A 47 -5.79 12.04 5.67
N SER A 48 -5.73 13.33 5.99
CA SER A 48 -6.45 14.36 5.23
C SER A 48 -5.88 14.51 3.82
N ALA A 49 -6.69 15.04 2.89
CA ALA A 49 -6.23 15.31 1.53
C ALA A 49 -5.05 16.29 1.52
N GLU A 50 -5.08 17.30 2.39
CA GLU A 50 -4.03 18.30 2.54
C GLU A 50 -2.68 17.65 2.91
N TYR A 51 -2.67 16.69 3.83
CA TYR A 51 -1.45 15.95 4.19
C TYR A 51 -0.79 15.29 2.96
N PHE A 52 -1.61 14.70 2.08
CA PHE A 52 -1.12 14.06 0.87
C PHE A 52 -0.56 15.09 -0.13
N VAL A 53 -1.25 16.22 -0.31
CA VAL A 53 -0.78 17.30 -1.19
C VAL A 53 0.55 17.86 -0.70
N ASP A 54 0.65 18.16 0.60
CA ASP A 54 1.87 18.71 1.20
C ASP A 54 3.05 17.75 1.07
N LEU A 55 2.83 16.46 1.28
CA LEU A 55 3.86 15.43 1.11
C LEU A 55 4.34 15.31 -0.34
N ILE A 56 3.42 15.38 -1.31
CA ILE A 56 3.74 15.32 -2.74
C ILE A 56 4.54 16.56 -3.15
N GLU A 57 4.14 17.75 -2.68
CA GLU A 57 4.87 18.99 -2.94
C GLU A 57 6.27 18.99 -2.32
N ASP A 58 6.42 18.50 -1.09
CA ASP A 58 7.73 18.34 -0.45
C ASP A 58 8.66 17.41 -1.26
N LEU A 59 8.13 16.29 -1.74
CA LEU A 59 8.87 15.37 -2.61
C LEU A 59 9.30 16.02 -3.93
N ARG A 60 8.41 16.83 -4.53
CA ARG A 60 8.70 17.57 -5.76
C ARG A 60 9.79 18.63 -5.54
N GLN A 61 9.69 19.42 -4.47
CA GLN A 61 10.70 20.43 -4.12
C GLN A 61 12.07 19.82 -3.84
N LYS A 62 12.11 18.62 -3.25
CA LYS A 62 13.35 17.86 -3.02
C LYS A 62 13.90 17.17 -4.28
N GLY A 63 13.27 17.33 -5.44
CA GLY A 63 13.66 16.68 -6.70
C GLY A 63 13.50 15.15 -6.66
N LYS A 64 12.72 14.62 -5.71
CA LYS A 64 12.43 13.19 -5.60
C LYS A 64 11.24 12.76 -6.45
N LEU A 65 10.48 13.72 -6.97
CA LEU A 65 9.31 13.49 -7.82
C LEU A 65 9.32 14.50 -8.98
N ASN A 66 9.22 14.00 -10.21
CA ASN A 66 9.23 14.80 -11.42
C ASN A 66 7.89 14.63 -12.14
N ILE A 67 6.89 15.41 -11.71
CA ILE A 67 5.56 15.53 -12.31
C ILE A 67 5.16 17.00 -12.40
#